data_AF-A0A914JJ70-F1
#
_entry.id   AF-A0A914JJ70-F1
#
_cell.length_a   1.000
_cell.length_b   1.000
_cell.length_c   1.000
_cell.angle_alpha   90.00
_cell.angle_beta   90.00
_cell.angle_gamma   90.00
#
_symmetry.space_group_name_H-M   'P 1'
#
loop_
_entity.id
_entity.type
_entity.pdbx_description
1 polymer ?
#
loop_
_entity_poly.entity_id
_entity_poly.type
_entity_poly.pdbx_seq_one_letter_code
_entity_poly.pdbx_strand_id
1 'polypeptide(L)'
;MGGCSSSLQDALKGKKKDQPAPPPSGGANVVPVHRPKRKKDVERIEFSEGLVQDYINLEKAIHRLEKKNVLKKYESKTIFADDIKKTVDQLEATFKELKKQTEKEKADIDNIEQPSVKSFLKQQGTWDQRFSKEKQEYLDALNRQEVAEKELKGAKLQYDRAVKIAEIYKRQCDNLNDLYEKQDTMLMQIFGPDYASSAENSLEAELDDALEWQQRVSLAKFKWTNGRVLLVHANTQMAFGITRWKELDQIESTNTRMRYFAAAEARNNFIAAGQNVQSCRVYLGRVKFPYATEEEMAAMEQAIQNSFNDIQSNASLKKALNVYQNTHKKITALIQWFDKVINDTILKDLDKANTAVAKKQKALREERLVLMKQKVKQQFGHDLDITYDSDGPDESEDELLALEADQVKDQKDLPGKDLTEILNLSQPEGRDPSPLPLSQLAPIPSKDALFGDVKKKISEYEDTRSTLQKRNFLERERQELALQEKLKIRAQKHRRTRKQRRKSTIVPLPAVIEDESEHKPAD
;
A
#
# COMPACT_ATOMS: atom_id res chain seq x y z
N MET A 1 -67.20 25.57 -7.76
CA MET A 1 -67.38 24.27 -7.08
C MET A 1 -66.11 23.48 -7.36
N GLY A 2 -65.10 23.57 -6.50
CA GLY A 2 -64.86 22.62 -5.39
C GLY A 2 -64.27 21.34 -5.98
N GLY A 3 -63.06 20.87 -5.74
CA GLY A 3 -62.01 21.13 -4.75
C GLY A 3 -61.05 19.92 -4.81
N CYS A 4 -59.92 20.00 -4.09
CA CYS A 4 -58.89 18.96 -3.89
C CYS A 4 -57.74 18.90 -4.92
N SER A 5 -56.82 19.85 -4.74
CA SER A 5 -55.38 19.58 -4.81
C SER A 5 -54.93 18.77 -3.59
N SER A 6 -54.26 17.62 -3.81
CA SER A 6 -53.23 16.99 -2.95
C SER A 6 -53.26 15.45 -3.09
N SER A 7 -52.40 14.86 -3.92
CA SER A 7 -52.01 13.43 -3.76
C SER A 7 -50.82 12.98 -4.63
N LEU A 8 -49.80 13.82 -4.82
CA LEU A 8 -48.57 13.42 -5.54
C LEU A 8 -47.28 13.83 -4.83
N GLN A 9 -47.34 14.00 -3.50
CA GLN A 9 -46.15 14.17 -2.63
C GLN A 9 -46.00 13.07 -1.56
N ASP A 10 -46.94 12.11 -1.44
CA ASP A 10 -46.88 11.06 -0.42
C ASP A 10 -46.42 9.67 -0.90
N ALA A 11 -45.90 9.55 -2.13
CA ALA A 11 -45.34 8.28 -2.62
C ALA A 11 -43.81 8.11 -2.40
N LEU A 12 -43.17 8.99 -1.62
CA LEU A 12 -41.72 8.99 -1.36
C LEU A 12 -41.31 8.67 0.10
N LYS A 13 -42.20 8.08 0.90
CA LYS A 13 -41.85 7.61 2.25
C LYS A 13 -42.34 6.19 2.52
N GLY A 14 -41.40 5.25 2.58
CA GLY A 14 -41.51 4.05 3.41
C GLY A 14 -41.49 2.71 2.68
N LYS A 15 -40.31 2.10 2.58
CA LYS A 15 -39.94 0.83 3.27
C LYS A 15 -38.61 0.34 2.71
N LYS A 16 -37.51 0.68 3.42
CA LYS A 16 -36.26 -0.08 3.35
C LYS A 16 -36.58 -1.49 3.86
N LYS A 17 -36.61 -2.48 2.97
CA LYS A 17 -36.46 -3.89 3.34
C LYS A 17 -34.98 -4.19 3.38
N ASP A 18 -34.55 -4.73 4.51
CA ASP A 18 -33.20 -5.19 4.79
C ASP A 18 -32.73 -6.16 3.69
N GLN A 19 -31.75 -5.72 2.91
CA GLN A 19 -30.85 -6.61 2.20
C GLN A 19 -29.65 -6.87 3.12
N PRO A 20 -29.17 -8.12 3.24
CA PRO A 20 -27.99 -8.42 4.04
C PRO A 20 -26.81 -7.64 3.46
N ALA A 21 -26.10 -6.95 4.35
CA ALA A 21 -24.90 -6.21 4.01
C ALA A 21 -23.93 -7.11 3.21
N PRO A 22 -23.27 -6.59 2.16
CA PRO A 22 -22.18 -7.32 1.52
C PRO A 22 -21.11 -7.64 2.58
N PRO A 23 -20.49 -8.83 2.53
CA PRO A 23 -19.43 -9.19 3.47
C PRO A 23 -18.31 -8.15 3.40
N PRO A 24 -17.64 -7.83 4.53
CA PRO A 24 -16.60 -6.81 4.57
C PRO A 24 -15.47 -7.18 3.61
N SER A 25 -15.44 -6.51 2.47
CA SER A 25 -14.41 -6.62 1.46
C SER A 25 -13.09 -6.09 2.01
N GLY A 26 -12.09 -6.98 2.07
CA GLY A 26 -10.65 -6.71 2.16
C GLY A 26 -10.26 -5.36 2.75
N GLY A 27 -10.08 -5.34 4.07
CA GLY A 27 -9.50 -4.19 4.76
C GLY A 27 -8.18 -3.82 4.10
N ALA A 28 -8.06 -2.54 3.71
CA ALA A 28 -6.76 -1.93 3.51
C ALA A 28 -5.88 -2.31 4.70
N ASN A 29 -4.64 -2.76 4.45
CA ASN A 29 -3.62 -2.91 5.48
C ASN A 29 -3.25 -1.51 6.00
N VAL A 30 -4.15 -0.97 6.82
CA VAL A 30 -3.93 0.12 7.72
C VAL A 30 -3.07 -0.48 8.82
N VAL A 31 -1.78 -0.14 8.83
CA VAL A 31 -1.01 -0.23 10.07
C VAL A 31 -1.83 0.53 11.12
N PRO A 32 -2.25 -0.12 12.22
CA PRO A 32 -3.05 0.53 13.23
C PRO A 32 -2.37 1.82 13.66
N VAL A 33 -3.12 2.91 13.59
CA VAL A 33 -2.69 4.24 14.00
C VAL A 33 -2.15 4.15 15.43
N HIS A 34 -0.86 4.43 15.61
CA HIS A 34 -0.34 4.83 16.90
C HIS A 34 -0.90 6.23 17.18
N ARG A 35 -2.11 6.28 17.74
CA ARG A 35 -2.48 7.41 18.60
C ARG A 35 -1.63 7.23 19.85
N PRO A 36 -1.08 8.30 20.44
CA PRO A 36 -0.56 8.21 21.79
C PRO A 36 -1.73 7.73 22.65
N LYS A 37 -1.72 6.44 23.02
CA LYS A 37 -2.56 5.96 24.09
C LYS A 37 -2.15 6.84 25.26
N ARG A 38 -3.13 7.57 25.82
CA ARG A 38 -2.96 8.27 27.11
C ARG A 38 -2.11 7.36 27.99
N LYS A 39 -0.94 7.87 28.42
CA LYS A 39 0.04 7.15 29.25
C LYS A 39 -0.76 6.30 30.23
N LYS A 40 -0.85 4.99 30.00
CA LYS A 40 -1.44 4.09 30.98
C LYS A 40 -0.53 4.21 32.20
N ASP A 41 -1.10 4.20 33.40
CA ASP A 41 -0.31 4.02 34.60
C ASP A 41 0.30 2.62 34.52
N VAL A 42 1.50 2.53 33.92
CA VAL A 42 2.25 1.29 33.80
C VAL A 42 2.96 1.08 35.12
N GLU A 43 2.63 0.00 35.81
CA GLU A 43 3.28 -0.36 37.07
C GLU A 43 4.79 -0.55 36.86
N ARG A 44 5.57 0.04 37.77
CA ARG A 44 7.03 -0.03 37.74
C ARG A 44 7.47 -1.40 38.22
N ILE A 45 8.32 -2.07 37.45
CA ILE A 45 8.81 -3.41 37.78
C ILE A 45 10.20 -3.30 38.43
N GLU A 46 10.51 -4.20 39.38
CA GLU A 46 11.86 -4.30 39.92
C GLU A 46 12.84 -4.76 38.84
N PHE A 47 13.92 -3.99 38.68
CA PHE A 47 14.96 -4.31 37.72
C PHE A 47 15.76 -5.53 38.20
N SER A 48 15.60 -6.66 37.53
CA SER A 48 16.20 -7.95 37.85
C SER A 48 17.04 -8.49 36.69
N GLU A 49 17.92 -9.45 36.98
CA GLU A 49 18.78 -10.08 35.96
C GLU A 49 17.96 -10.89 34.94
N GLY A 50 16.82 -11.46 35.34
CA GLY A 50 15.87 -12.09 34.43
C GLY A 50 15.27 -11.10 33.42
N LEU A 51 14.93 -9.88 33.86
CA LEU A 51 14.40 -8.83 32.98
C LEU A 51 15.46 -8.34 31.97
N VAL A 52 16.73 -8.30 32.39
CA VAL A 52 17.86 -8.02 31.49
C VAL A 52 17.96 -9.12 30.42
N GLN A 53 17.82 -10.39 30.80
CA GLN A 53 17.83 -11.49 29.84
C GLN A 53 16.66 -11.42 28.84
N ASP A 54 15.45 -11.07 29.31
CA ASP A 54 14.30 -10.87 28.43
C ASP A 54 14.54 -9.72 27.43
N TYR A 55 15.15 -8.63 27.89
CA TYR A 55 15.55 -7.52 27.00
C TYR A 55 16.58 -7.96 25.95
N ILE A 56 17.58 -8.76 26.34
CA ILE A 56 18.57 -9.32 25.40
C ILE A 56 17.86 -10.18 24.34
N ASN A 57 16.91 -11.02 24.75
CA ASN A 57 16.16 -11.88 23.83
C ASN A 57 15.32 -11.06 22.84
N LEU A 58 14.66 -9.99 23.30
CA LEU A 58 13.95 -9.04 22.42
C LEU A 58 14.90 -8.38 21.42
N GLU A 59 16.04 -7.88 21.90
CA GLU A 59 17.04 -7.20 21.05
C GLU A 59 17.62 -8.13 19.97
N LYS A 60 17.90 -9.40 20.33
CA LYS A 60 18.33 -10.43 19.36
C LYS A 60 17.26 -10.69 18.31
N ALA A 61 16.00 -10.83 18.71
CA ALA A 61 14.89 -11.10 17.79
C ALA A 61 14.63 -9.93 16.83
N ILE A 62 14.64 -8.70 17.34
CA ILE A 62 14.53 -7.47 16.54
C ILE A 62 15.68 -7.39 15.53
N HIS A 63 16.93 -7.54 16.01
CA HIS A 63 18.12 -7.46 15.16
C HIS A 63 18.07 -8.48 14.02
N ARG A 64 17.58 -9.69 14.30
CA ARG A 64 17.43 -10.75 13.31
C ARG A 64 16.52 -10.35 12.16
N LEU A 65 15.32 -9.84 12.46
CA LEU A 65 14.35 -9.42 11.45
C LEU A 65 14.80 -8.15 10.71
N GLU A 66 15.43 -7.20 11.40
CA GLU A 66 16.05 -6.02 10.78
C GLU A 66 17.14 -6.40 9.78
N LYS A 67 18.05 -7.32 10.16
CA LYS A 67 19.16 -7.80 9.30
C LYS A 67 18.62 -8.48 8.04
N LYS A 68 17.53 -9.23 8.16
CA LYS A 68 16.83 -9.85 7.01
C LYS A 68 16.13 -8.82 6.11
N ASN A 69 16.01 -7.57 6.55
CA ASN A 69 15.35 -6.47 5.86
C ASN A 69 13.93 -6.85 5.40
N VAL A 70 13.16 -7.42 6.33
CA VAL A 70 11.83 -8.00 6.07
C VAL A 70 10.86 -7.01 5.45
N LEU A 71 10.94 -5.72 5.80
CA LEU A 71 10.13 -4.65 5.22
C LEU A 71 10.39 -4.50 3.72
N LYS A 72 11.66 -4.37 3.31
CA LYS A 72 12.02 -4.22 1.89
C LYS A 72 11.65 -5.47 1.09
N LYS A 73 11.82 -6.67 1.69
CA LYS A 73 11.44 -7.93 1.05
C LYS A 73 9.92 -8.05 0.89
N TYR A 74 9.15 -7.71 1.92
CA TYR A 74 7.69 -7.65 1.85
C TYR A 74 7.25 -6.78 0.67
N GLU A 75 7.75 -5.55 0.58
CA GLU A 75 7.37 -4.62 -0.47
C GLU A 75 7.74 -5.08 -1.87
N SER A 76 8.97 -5.56 -2.05
CA SER A 76 9.42 -6.10 -3.33
C SER A 76 8.54 -7.28 -3.78
N LYS A 77 8.15 -8.17 -2.86
CA LYS A 77 7.32 -9.33 -3.17
C LYS A 77 5.85 -8.93 -3.36
N THR A 78 5.34 -7.91 -2.67
CA THR A 78 4.01 -7.34 -2.93
C THR A 78 3.95 -6.71 -4.32
N ILE A 79 4.95 -5.92 -4.73
CA ILE A 79 5.00 -5.33 -6.08
C ILE A 79 5.02 -6.44 -7.14
N PHE A 80 5.83 -7.48 -6.92
CA PHE A 80 5.88 -8.64 -7.81
C PHE A 80 4.52 -9.36 -7.90
N ALA A 81 3.82 -9.56 -6.78
CA ALA A 81 2.49 -10.14 -6.76
C ALA A 81 1.47 -9.25 -7.49
N ASP A 82 1.52 -7.92 -7.29
CA ASP A 82 0.67 -6.95 -8.01
C ASP A 82 0.90 -7.01 -9.52
N ASP A 83 2.15 -7.17 -9.97
CA ASP A 83 2.48 -7.26 -11.39
C ASP A 83 1.97 -8.57 -12.01
N ILE A 84 2.11 -9.70 -11.32
CA ILE A 84 1.52 -10.96 -11.79
C ILE A 84 -0.02 -10.86 -11.77
N LYS A 85 -0.61 -10.16 -10.80
CA LYS A 85 -2.06 -9.95 -10.75
C LYS A 85 -2.56 -9.22 -11.99
N LYS A 86 -1.85 -8.19 -12.46
CA LYS A 86 -2.17 -7.50 -13.72
C LYS A 86 -2.18 -8.48 -14.90
N THR A 87 -1.20 -9.39 -14.95
CA THR A 87 -1.14 -10.44 -15.98
C THR A 87 -2.31 -11.41 -15.87
N VAL A 88 -2.66 -11.85 -14.66
CA VAL A 88 -3.83 -12.72 -14.41
C VAL A 88 -5.12 -12.03 -14.84
N ASP A 89 -5.37 -10.79 -14.42
CA ASP A 89 -6.59 -10.06 -14.76
C ASP A 89 -6.74 -9.87 -16.27
N GLN A 90 -5.62 -9.62 -16.96
CA GLN A 90 -5.59 -9.54 -18.41
C GLN A 90 -5.93 -10.91 -19.03
N LEU A 91 -5.26 -11.98 -18.62
CA LEU A 91 -5.52 -13.33 -19.11
C LEU A 91 -6.97 -13.77 -18.83
N GLU A 92 -7.55 -13.44 -17.67
CA GLU A 92 -8.95 -13.71 -17.35
C GLU A 92 -9.90 -13.00 -18.31
N ALA A 93 -9.63 -11.73 -18.63
CA ALA A 93 -10.41 -10.98 -19.59
C ALA A 93 -10.32 -11.60 -20.99
N THR A 94 -9.11 -11.98 -21.44
CA THR A 94 -8.92 -12.64 -22.74
C THR A 94 -9.62 -13.99 -22.82
N PHE A 95 -9.48 -14.84 -21.79
CA PHE A 95 -10.10 -16.16 -21.74
C PHE A 95 -11.64 -16.05 -21.75
N LYS A 96 -12.21 -15.12 -20.98
CA LYS A 96 -13.66 -14.90 -20.96
C LYS A 96 -14.20 -14.51 -22.34
N GLU A 97 -13.45 -13.72 -23.11
CA GLU A 97 -13.87 -13.36 -24.45
C GLU A 97 -13.68 -14.50 -25.45
N LEU A 98 -12.55 -15.20 -25.43
CA LEU A 98 -12.33 -16.38 -26.27
C LEU A 98 -13.41 -17.43 -26.04
N LYS A 99 -13.82 -17.63 -24.78
CA LYS A 99 -14.94 -18.51 -24.45
C LYS A 99 -16.26 -18.09 -25.10
N LYS A 100 -16.60 -16.80 -25.09
CA LYS A 100 -17.80 -16.31 -25.80
C LYS A 100 -17.67 -16.48 -27.31
N GLN A 101 -16.49 -16.26 -27.86
CA GLN A 101 -16.23 -16.48 -29.28
C GLN A 101 -16.48 -17.95 -29.63
N THR A 102 -15.87 -18.89 -28.90
CA THR A 102 -16.10 -20.32 -29.09
C THR A 102 -17.57 -20.72 -28.94
N GLU A 103 -18.29 -20.14 -27.97
CA GLU A 103 -19.74 -20.36 -27.81
C GLU A 103 -20.53 -19.86 -29.02
N LYS A 104 -20.14 -18.74 -29.61
CA LYS A 104 -20.75 -18.20 -30.83
C LYS A 104 -20.45 -19.08 -32.06
N GLU A 105 -19.19 -19.39 -32.32
CA GLU A 105 -18.80 -20.25 -33.46
C GLU A 105 -19.46 -21.64 -33.34
N LYS A 106 -19.62 -22.17 -32.12
CA LYS A 106 -20.38 -23.39 -31.88
C LYS A 106 -21.86 -23.26 -32.24
N ALA A 107 -22.49 -22.15 -31.84
CA ALA A 107 -23.88 -21.89 -32.19
C ALA A 107 -24.06 -21.72 -33.71
N ASP A 108 -23.09 -21.14 -34.40
CA ASP A 108 -23.09 -21.01 -35.86
C ASP A 108 -22.99 -22.38 -36.56
N ILE A 109 -22.18 -23.32 -36.02
CA ILE A 109 -22.18 -24.73 -36.46
C ILE A 109 -23.53 -25.40 -36.20
N ASP A 110 -24.07 -25.30 -34.99
CA ASP A 110 -25.35 -25.93 -34.62
C ASP A 110 -26.49 -25.44 -35.54
N ASN A 111 -26.47 -24.15 -35.91
CA ASN A 111 -27.42 -23.54 -36.84
C ASN A 111 -27.27 -24.03 -38.30
N ILE A 112 -26.07 -24.48 -38.69
CA ILE A 112 -25.79 -25.03 -40.02
C ILE A 112 -26.08 -26.54 -40.07
N GLU A 113 -25.89 -27.27 -38.97
CA GLU A 113 -26.25 -28.69 -38.83
C GLU A 113 -27.77 -28.90 -38.75
N GLN A 114 -28.50 -27.96 -38.14
CA GLN A 114 -29.97 -27.98 -38.07
C GLN A 114 -30.60 -26.80 -38.82
N PRO A 115 -30.42 -26.69 -40.16
CA PRO A 115 -30.95 -25.56 -40.90
C PRO A 115 -32.48 -25.66 -40.98
N SER A 116 -33.18 -24.53 -40.81
CA SER A 116 -34.61 -24.49 -41.14
C SER A 116 -34.83 -24.85 -42.62
N VAL A 117 -35.98 -25.48 -42.94
CA VAL A 117 -36.32 -25.91 -44.31
C VAL A 117 -36.14 -24.77 -45.34
N LYS A 118 -36.45 -23.53 -44.96
CA LYS A 118 -36.29 -22.32 -45.78
C LYS A 118 -34.83 -21.90 -45.97
N SER A 119 -33.96 -22.15 -44.98
CA SER A 119 -32.51 -21.91 -45.05
C SER A 119 -31.83 -22.94 -45.94
N PHE A 120 -32.18 -24.21 -45.76
CA PHE A 120 -31.63 -25.34 -46.52
C PHE A 120 -31.90 -25.21 -48.03
N LEU A 121 -33.15 -24.89 -48.41
CA LEU A 121 -33.55 -24.67 -49.81
C LEU A 121 -32.86 -23.46 -50.47
N LYS A 122 -32.42 -22.45 -49.69
CA LYS A 122 -31.77 -21.24 -50.21
C LYS A 122 -30.24 -21.38 -50.35
N GLN A 123 -29.65 -22.40 -49.72
CA GLN A 123 -28.21 -22.61 -49.61
C GLN A 123 -27.71 -23.86 -50.38
N GLN A 124 -28.58 -24.47 -51.16
CA GLN A 124 -28.31 -25.69 -51.92
C GLN A 124 -27.15 -25.45 -52.92
N GLY A 125 -26.04 -26.19 -52.76
CA GLY A 125 -24.84 -26.09 -53.59
C GLY A 125 -23.60 -25.43 -52.95
N THR A 126 -23.77 -24.66 -51.87
CA THR A 126 -22.65 -24.04 -51.10
C THR A 126 -22.52 -24.55 -49.66
N TRP A 127 -23.36 -25.50 -49.27
CA TRP A 127 -23.50 -25.98 -47.90
C TRP A 127 -22.22 -26.61 -47.36
N ASP A 128 -21.59 -27.53 -48.11
CA ASP A 128 -20.36 -28.22 -47.68
C ASP A 128 -19.19 -27.26 -47.44
N GLN A 129 -19.02 -26.25 -48.31
CA GLN A 129 -17.98 -25.23 -48.15
C GLN A 129 -18.19 -24.35 -46.93
N ARG A 130 -19.44 -23.95 -46.65
CA ARG A 130 -19.77 -23.17 -45.44
C ARG A 130 -19.58 -23.99 -44.18
N PHE A 131 -20.12 -25.21 -44.16
CA PHE A 131 -19.96 -26.09 -43.01
C PHE A 131 -18.48 -26.38 -42.70
N SER A 132 -17.67 -26.64 -43.73
CA SER A 132 -16.22 -26.84 -43.53
C SER A 132 -15.51 -25.59 -43.01
N LYS A 133 -15.91 -24.40 -43.47
CA LYS A 133 -15.32 -23.13 -43.03
C LYS A 133 -15.65 -22.85 -41.56
N GLU A 134 -16.91 -22.95 -41.19
CA GLU A 134 -17.42 -22.66 -39.84
C GLU A 134 -16.88 -23.69 -38.83
N LYS A 135 -16.75 -24.96 -39.26
CA LYS A 135 -16.06 -26.01 -38.50
C LYS A 135 -14.58 -25.68 -38.25
N GLN A 136 -13.88 -25.13 -39.24
CA GLN A 136 -12.49 -24.71 -39.09
C GLN A 136 -12.38 -23.50 -38.14
N GLU A 137 -13.26 -22.51 -38.28
CA GLU A 137 -13.30 -21.31 -37.43
C GLU A 137 -13.58 -21.68 -35.95
N TYR A 138 -14.48 -22.64 -35.70
CA TYR A 138 -14.71 -23.21 -34.37
C TYR A 138 -13.49 -23.96 -33.81
N LEU A 139 -12.83 -24.81 -34.59
CA LEU A 139 -11.64 -25.54 -34.14
C LEU A 139 -10.49 -24.58 -33.79
N ASP A 140 -10.30 -23.53 -34.59
CA ASP A 140 -9.32 -22.49 -34.32
C ASP A 140 -9.67 -21.68 -33.07
N ALA A 141 -10.95 -21.34 -32.87
CA ALA A 141 -11.43 -20.67 -31.66
C ALA A 141 -11.25 -21.55 -30.40
N LEU A 142 -11.56 -22.85 -30.49
CA LEU A 142 -11.40 -23.81 -29.40
C LEU A 142 -9.92 -23.96 -29.01
N ASN A 143 -9.01 -24.09 -29.98
CA ASN A 143 -7.58 -24.16 -29.72
C ASN A 143 -7.05 -22.89 -29.04
N ARG A 144 -7.48 -21.69 -29.49
CA ARG A 144 -7.12 -20.42 -28.83
C ARG A 144 -7.64 -20.35 -27.40
N GLN A 145 -8.87 -20.81 -27.16
CA GLN A 145 -9.46 -20.87 -25.83
C GLN A 145 -8.65 -21.81 -24.91
N GLU A 146 -8.30 -23.01 -25.37
CA GLU A 146 -7.53 -23.99 -24.58
C GLU A 146 -6.13 -23.49 -24.21
N VAL A 147 -5.44 -22.83 -25.14
CA VAL A 147 -4.14 -22.20 -24.88
C VAL A 147 -4.28 -21.11 -23.82
N ALA A 148 -5.24 -20.19 -23.98
CA ALA A 148 -5.49 -19.12 -23.02
C ALA A 148 -5.91 -19.65 -21.64
N GLU A 149 -6.65 -20.75 -21.57
CA GLU A 149 -7.03 -21.41 -20.31
C GLU A 149 -5.79 -21.95 -19.57
N LYS A 150 -4.91 -22.63 -20.30
CA LYS A 150 -3.68 -23.21 -19.74
C LYS A 150 -2.74 -22.12 -19.23
N GLU A 151 -2.56 -21.05 -19.99
CA GLU A 151 -1.77 -19.88 -19.58
C GLU A 151 -2.35 -19.17 -18.38
N LEU A 152 -3.68 -18.94 -18.37
CA LEU A 152 -4.38 -18.35 -17.24
C LEU A 152 -4.19 -19.17 -15.96
N LYS A 153 -4.32 -20.50 -16.07
CA LYS A 153 -4.11 -21.41 -14.93
C LYS A 153 -2.68 -21.31 -14.39
N GLY A 154 -1.69 -21.24 -15.28
CA GLY A 154 -0.29 -21.04 -14.91
C GLY A 154 -0.05 -19.71 -14.19
N ALA A 155 -0.57 -18.61 -14.76
CA ALA A 155 -0.45 -17.28 -14.16
C ALA A 155 -1.15 -17.18 -12.79
N LYS A 156 -2.31 -17.83 -12.61
CA LYS A 156 -3.01 -17.92 -11.31
C LYS A 156 -2.17 -18.62 -10.26
N LEU A 157 -1.56 -19.75 -10.61
CA LEU A 157 -0.66 -20.48 -9.69
C LEU A 157 0.54 -19.62 -9.29
N GLN A 158 1.14 -18.90 -10.24
CA GLN A 158 2.23 -17.97 -9.93
C GLN A 158 1.77 -16.82 -9.02
N TYR A 159 0.59 -16.25 -9.27
CA TYR A 159 0.01 -15.20 -8.44
C TYR A 159 -0.22 -15.69 -7.01
N ASP A 160 -0.88 -16.84 -6.83
CA ASP A 160 -1.18 -17.40 -5.52
C ASP A 160 0.10 -17.64 -4.69
N ARG A 161 1.19 -18.07 -5.34
CA ARG A 161 2.50 -18.22 -4.68
C ARG A 161 3.12 -16.88 -4.33
N ALA A 162 3.11 -15.92 -5.25
CA ALA A 162 3.65 -14.58 -5.00
C ALA A 162 2.92 -13.90 -3.82
N VAL A 163 1.60 -14.08 -3.72
CA VAL A 163 0.79 -13.61 -2.58
C VAL A 163 1.21 -14.30 -1.28
N LYS A 164 1.34 -15.63 -1.26
CA LYS A 164 1.80 -16.37 -0.06
C LYS A 164 3.18 -15.91 0.42
N ILE A 165 4.13 -15.72 -0.50
CA ILE A 165 5.46 -15.20 -0.17
C ILE A 165 5.35 -13.79 0.44
N ALA A 166 4.53 -12.92 -0.13
CA ALA A 166 4.29 -11.58 0.42
C ALA A 166 3.62 -11.66 1.80
N GLU A 167 2.68 -12.58 2.04
CA GLU A 167 2.03 -12.79 3.34
C GLU A 167 3.00 -13.29 4.41
N ILE A 168 3.95 -14.16 4.09
CA ILE A 168 5.01 -14.58 5.03
C ILE A 168 5.84 -13.36 5.46
N TYR A 169 6.30 -12.55 4.51
CA TYR A 169 7.05 -11.34 4.84
C TYR A 169 6.21 -10.31 5.59
N LYS A 170 4.89 -10.24 5.33
CA LYS A 170 3.97 -9.43 6.11
C LYS A 170 3.93 -9.88 7.57
N ARG A 171 3.74 -11.18 7.82
CA ARG A 171 3.76 -11.75 9.18
C ARG A 171 5.07 -11.43 9.90
N GLN A 172 6.20 -11.48 9.19
CA GLN A 172 7.50 -11.10 9.75
C GLN A 172 7.61 -9.60 10.07
N CYS A 173 7.03 -8.73 9.26
CA CYS A 173 6.96 -7.29 9.54
C CYS A 173 6.06 -7.00 10.75
N ASP A 174 4.90 -7.65 10.83
CA ASP A 174 3.97 -7.52 11.96
C ASP A 174 4.64 -7.99 13.26
N ASN A 175 5.34 -9.13 13.23
CA ASN A 175 6.13 -9.61 14.38
C ASN A 175 7.24 -8.62 14.78
N LEU A 176 7.96 -8.02 13.82
CA LEU A 176 8.96 -7.01 14.11
C LEU A 176 8.35 -5.80 14.83
N ASN A 177 7.17 -5.33 14.40
CA ASN A 177 6.45 -4.24 15.06
C ASN A 177 6.02 -4.62 16.49
N ASP A 178 5.48 -5.82 16.68
CA ASP A 178 5.10 -6.33 18.00
C ASP A 178 6.29 -6.40 18.95
N LEU A 179 7.47 -6.78 18.45
CA LEU A 179 8.70 -6.80 19.24
C LEU A 179 9.15 -5.39 19.64
N TYR A 180 9.03 -4.40 18.76
CA TYR A 180 9.28 -3.00 19.13
C TYR A 180 8.32 -2.51 20.21
N GLU A 181 7.02 -2.81 20.12
CA GLU A 181 6.05 -2.44 21.14
C GLU A 181 6.33 -3.09 22.50
N LYS A 182 6.76 -4.37 22.49
CA LYS A 182 7.18 -5.09 23.71
C LYS A 182 8.42 -4.46 24.33
N GLN A 183 9.42 -4.12 23.50
CA GLN A 183 10.63 -3.43 23.95
C GLN A 183 10.28 -2.09 24.59
N ASP A 184 9.42 -1.30 23.95
CA ASP A 184 8.99 0.00 24.44
C ASP A 184 8.24 -0.09 25.78
N THR A 185 7.32 -1.05 25.88
CA THR A 185 6.58 -1.34 27.12
C THR A 185 7.52 -1.73 28.26
N MET A 186 8.50 -2.59 27.98
CA MET A 186 9.50 -3.01 28.97
C MET A 186 10.36 -1.83 29.44
N LEU A 187 10.81 -0.97 28.52
CA LEU A 187 11.59 0.21 28.85
C LEU A 187 10.79 1.19 29.72
N MET A 188 9.51 1.42 29.40
CA MET A 188 8.61 2.22 30.24
C MET A 188 8.47 1.62 31.67
N GLN A 189 8.39 0.30 31.81
CA GLN A 189 8.30 -0.38 33.11
C GLN A 189 9.57 -0.23 33.95
N ILE A 190 10.75 -0.31 33.32
CA ILE A 190 12.05 -0.25 34.00
C ILE A 190 12.35 1.16 34.49
N PHE A 191 12.13 2.15 33.63
CA PHE A 191 12.63 3.50 33.87
C PHE A 191 11.52 4.48 34.26
N GLY A 192 10.27 4.18 33.92
CA GLY A 192 9.10 5.02 34.14
C GLY A 192 8.68 5.80 32.89
N PRO A 193 7.57 6.56 32.97
CA PRO A 193 6.95 7.25 31.83
C PRO A 193 7.76 8.44 31.26
N ASP A 194 8.90 8.78 31.89
CA ASP A 194 9.81 9.86 31.49
C ASP A 194 11.25 9.31 31.27
N TYR A 195 11.38 8.02 30.92
CA TYR A 195 12.67 7.38 30.63
C TYR A 195 13.48 8.08 29.53
N ALA A 196 12.77 8.73 28.63
CA ALA A 196 13.34 9.24 27.41
C ALA A 196 14.47 10.23 27.68
N SER A 197 15.69 9.86 27.25
CA SER A 197 16.80 10.80 27.18
C SER A 197 16.42 11.95 26.24
N SER A 198 17.08 13.11 26.33
CA SER A 198 16.83 14.20 25.38
C SER A 198 17.11 13.77 23.93
N ALA A 199 18.01 12.81 23.72
CA ALA A 199 18.30 12.24 22.41
C ALA A 199 17.22 11.24 21.97
N GLU A 200 16.77 10.38 22.90
CA GLU A 200 15.74 9.36 22.66
C GLU A 200 14.38 10.00 22.32
N ASN A 201 13.92 11.00 23.10
CA ASN A 201 12.73 11.80 22.77
C ASN A 201 12.78 12.43 21.36
N SER A 202 13.98 12.87 20.95
CA SER A 202 14.16 13.50 19.63
C SER A 202 14.10 12.45 18.53
N LEU A 203 14.65 11.27 18.75
CA LEU A 203 14.63 10.16 17.79
C LEU A 203 13.23 9.56 17.66
N GLU A 204 12.47 9.45 18.76
CA GLU A 204 11.06 9.03 18.74
C GLU A 204 10.20 9.99 17.92
N ALA A 205 10.29 11.30 18.19
CA ALA A 205 9.53 12.29 17.43
C ALA A 205 9.87 12.26 15.92
N GLU A 206 11.17 12.11 15.58
CA GLU A 206 11.59 11.99 14.19
C GLU A 206 11.14 10.67 13.54
N LEU A 207 10.99 9.59 14.31
CA LEU A 207 10.46 8.32 13.84
C LEU A 207 8.94 8.42 13.59
N ASP A 208 8.19 9.04 14.50
CA ASP A 208 6.75 9.28 14.34
C ASP A 208 6.45 10.08 13.07
N ASP A 209 7.20 11.16 12.83
CA ASP A 209 7.07 11.96 11.62
C ASP A 209 7.37 11.13 10.36
N ALA A 210 8.41 10.28 10.41
CA ALA A 210 8.78 9.40 9.30
C ALA A 210 7.70 8.33 9.02
N LEU A 211 7.10 7.75 10.07
CA LEU A 211 6.01 6.79 9.98
C LEU A 211 4.73 7.44 9.41
N GLU A 212 4.37 8.63 9.88
CA GLU A 212 3.21 9.36 9.34
C GLU A 212 3.40 9.65 7.84
N TRP A 213 4.61 10.05 7.44
CA TRP A 213 4.95 10.25 6.03
C TRP A 213 4.85 8.95 5.22
N GLN A 214 5.45 7.86 5.71
CA GLN A 214 5.41 6.54 5.06
C GLN A 214 3.96 6.05 4.86
N GLN A 215 3.09 6.24 5.85
CA GLN A 215 1.67 5.87 5.77
C GLN A 215 0.94 6.65 4.66
N ARG A 216 1.20 7.95 4.53
CA ARG A 216 0.59 8.75 3.46
C ARG A 216 1.03 8.32 2.08
N VAL A 217 2.32 8.05 1.89
CA VAL A 217 2.84 7.56 0.61
C VAL A 217 2.27 6.17 0.30
N SER A 218 2.15 5.29 1.29
CA SER A 218 1.53 3.96 1.14
C SER A 218 0.05 4.05 0.75
N LEU A 219 -0.71 4.95 1.39
CA LEU A 219 -2.11 5.20 1.02
C LEU A 219 -2.23 5.75 -0.41
N ALA A 220 -1.31 6.63 -0.82
CA ALA A 220 -1.25 7.11 -2.19
C ALA A 220 -0.98 5.96 -3.17
N LYS A 221 0.00 5.09 -2.91
CA LYS A 221 0.26 3.87 -3.71
C LYS A 221 -1.01 3.06 -3.89
N PHE A 222 -1.69 2.73 -2.78
CA PHE A 222 -2.94 1.98 -2.82
C PHE A 222 -4.01 2.65 -3.69
N LYS A 223 -4.22 3.95 -3.50
CA LYS A 223 -5.22 4.70 -4.28
C LYS A 223 -4.93 4.72 -5.78
N TRP A 224 -3.67 4.94 -6.15
CA TRP A 224 -3.24 5.01 -7.53
C TRP A 224 -3.23 3.64 -8.22
N THR A 225 -2.83 2.57 -7.53
CA THR A 225 -2.90 1.20 -8.07
C THR A 225 -4.34 0.77 -8.33
N ASN A 226 -5.26 1.00 -7.39
CA ASN A 226 -6.67 0.66 -7.59
C ASN A 226 -7.32 1.54 -8.67
N GLY A 227 -6.98 2.83 -8.72
CA GLY A 227 -7.42 3.72 -9.80
C GLY A 227 -6.97 3.23 -11.17
N ARG A 228 -5.72 2.77 -11.29
CA ARG A 228 -5.18 2.17 -12.51
C ARG A 228 -6.00 0.95 -12.96
N VAL A 229 -6.40 0.06 -12.04
CA VAL A 229 -7.24 -1.11 -12.37
C VAL A 229 -8.57 -0.68 -13.00
N LEU A 230 -9.23 0.33 -12.44
CA LEU A 230 -10.46 0.89 -13.02
C LEU A 230 -10.22 1.42 -14.44
N LEU A 231 -9.09 2.08 -14.68
CA LEU A 231 -8.74 2.57 -16.02
C LEU A 231 -8.47 1.44 -17.01
N VAL A 232 -7.80 0.36 -16.58
CA VAL A 232 -7.62 -0.85 -17.41
C VAL A 232 -8.98 -1.45 -17.77
N HIS A 233 -9.90 -1.58 -16.82
CA HIS A 233 -11.27 -2.01 -17.11
C HIS A 233 -11.96 -1.06 -18.11
N ALA A 234 -11.81 0.26 -17.95
CA ALA A 234 -12.36 1.21 -18.91
C ALA A 234 -11.77 1.03 -20.33
N ASN A 235 -10.45 0.83 -20.43
CA ASN A 235 -9.76 0.62 -21.70
C ASN A 235 -10.26 -0.65 -22.41
N THR A 236 -10.37 -1.75 -21.67
CA THR A 236 -10.89 -3.01 -22.17
C THR A 236 -12.35 -2.89 -22.65
N GLN A 237 -13.20 -2.21 -21.88
CA GLN A 237 -14.59 -1.95 -22.26
C GLN A 237 -14.69 -1.08 -23.53
N MET A 238 -13.82 -0.07 -23.67
CA MET A 238 -13.73 0.73 -24.90
C MET A 238 -13.32 -0.11 -26.11
N ALA A 239 -12.31 -0.96 -25.97
CA ALA A 239 -11.86 -1.84 -27.04
C ALA A 239 -13.00 -2.76 -27.51
N PHE A 240 -13.71 -3.41 -26.58
CA PHE A 240 -14.87 -4.24 -26.91
C PHE A 240 -15.99 -3.47 -27.57
N GLY A 241 -16.36 -2.31 -27.02
CA GLY A 241 -17.38 -1.45 -27.61
C GLY A 241 -17.02 -1.04 -29.04
N ILE A 242 -15.75 -0.69 -29.31
CA ILE A 242 -15.27 -0.33 -30.66
C ILE A 242 -15.39 -1.49 -31.63
N THR A 243 -15.00 -2.70 -31.23
CA THR A 243 -15.10 -3.89 -32.08
C THR A 243 -16.55 -4.16 -32.47
N ARG A 244 -17.46 -4.20 -31.49
CA ARG A 244 -18.90 -4.37 -31.72
C ARG A 244 -19.50 -3.22 -32.53
N TRP A 245 -18.99 -2.00 -32.36
CA TRP A 245 -19.43 -0.86 -33.16
C TRP A 245 -18.99 -0.96 -34.63
N LYS A 246 -17.81 -1.51 -34.91
CA LYS A 246 -17.35 -1.76 -36.30
C LYS A 246 -18.22 -2.80 -37.01
N GLU A 247 -18.70 -3.81 -36.29
CA GLU A 247 -19.60 -4.85 -36.83
C GLU A 247 -20.91 -4.24 -37.40
N LEU A 248 -21.34 -3.06 -36.93
CA LEU A 248 -22.52 -2.36 -37.46
C LEU A 248 -22.40 -1.97 -38.94
N ASP A 249 -21.18 -1.75 -39.46
CA ASP A 249 -20.95 -1.41 -40.88
C ASP A 249 -21.23 -2.62 -41.79
N GLN A 250 -21.19 -3.84 -41.24
CA GLN A 250 -21.50 -5.07 -41.95
C GLN A 250 -23.00 -5.42 -41.95
N ILE A 251 -23.81 -4.73 -41.14
CA ILE A 251 -25.26 -4.92 -41.07
C ILE A 251 -25.94 -3.93 -42.02
N GLU A 252 -26.74 -4.45 -42.95
CA GLU A 252 -27.54 -3.63 -43.87
C GLU A 252 -28.38 -2.56 -43.12
N SER A 253 -28.40 -1.34 -43.64
CA SER A 253 -29.10 -0.20 -43.04
C SER A 253 -30.62 -0.40 -42.93
N THR A 254 -31.18 -1.27 -43.77
CA THR A 254 -32.59 -1.69 -43.75
C THR A 254 -32.91 -2.57 -42.55
N ASN A 255 -31.95 -3.34 -42.03
CA ASN A 255 -32.14 -4.24 -40.89
C ASN A 255 -31.99 -3.50 -39.55
N THR A 256 -32.96 -2.61 -39.31
CA THR A 256 -33.01 -1.71 -38.15
C THR A 256 -32.94 -2.47 -36.83
N ARG A 257 -33.61 -3.62 -36.71
CA ARG A 257 -33.66 -4.41 -35.47
C ARG A 257 -32.28 -4.96 -35.07
N MET A 258 -31.55 -5.55 -36.01
CA MET A 258 -30.21 -6.10 -35.76
C MET A 258 -29.20 -4.99 -35.43
N ARG A 259 -29.29 -3.85 -36.13
CA ARG A 259 -28.45 -2.68 -35.83
C ARG A 259 -28.67 -2.15 -34.41
N TYR A 260 -29.92 -1.99 -33.99
CA TYR A 260 -30.22 -1.53 -32.63
C TYR A 260 -29.67 -2.48 -31.56
N PHE A 261 -29.79 -3.79 -31.76
CA PHE A 261 -29.28 -4.77 -30.80
C PHE A 261 -27.75 -4.71 -30.70
N ALA A 262 -27.04 -4.75 -31.82
CA ALA A 262 -25.58 -4.68 -31.85
C ALA A 262 -25.04 -3.35 -31.28
N ALA A 263 -25.71 -2.22 -31.58
CA ALA A 263 -25.30 -0.94 -31.03
C ALA A 263 -25.63 -0.79 -29.54
N ALA A 264 -26.70 -1.43 -29.05
CA ALA A 264 -27.02 -1.43 -27.62
C ALA A 264 -25.94 -2.17 -26.83
N GLU A 265 -25.43 -3.28 -27.36
CA GLU A 265 -24.30 -4.01 -26.77
C GLU A 265 -23.04 -3.13 -26.71
N ALA A 266 -22.67 -2.50 -27.83
CA ALA A 266 -21.53 -1.58 -27.85
C ALA A 266 -21.71 -0.38 -26.91
N ARG A 267 -22.92 0.20 -26.86
CA ARG A 267 -23.29 1.31 -25.96
C ARG A 267 -23.10 0.95 -24.49
N ASN A 268 -23.52 -0.24 -24.07
CA ASN A 268 -23.37 -0.68 -22.69
C ASN A 268 -21.90 -0.72 -22.26
N ASN A 269 -21.02 -1.21 -23.15
CA ASN A 269 -19.57 -1.23 -22.90
C ASN A 269 -19.01 0.20 -22.79
N PHE A 270 -19.42 1.13 -23.67
CA PHE A 270 -18.96 2.54 -23.57
C PHE A 270 -19.43 3.24 -22.29
N ILE A 271 -20.67 3.01 -21.85
CA ILE A 271 -21.19 3.56 -20.60
C ILE A 271 -20.41 2.99 -19.40
N ALA A 272 -20.17 1.68 -19.38
CA ALA A 272 -19.37 1.05 -18.34
C ALA A 272 -17.93 1.60 -18.30
N ALA A 273 -17.33 1.86 -19.47
CA ALA A 273 -16.03 2.51 -19.56
C ALA A 273 -16.04 3.91 -18.94
N GLY A 274 -17.05 4.73 -19.27
CA GLY A 274 -17.24 6.05 -18.69
C GLY A 274 -17.36 6.03 -17.16
N GLN A 275 -18.17 5.11 -16.63
CA GLN A 275 -18.36 4.93 -15.19
C GLN A 275 -17.06 4.53 -14.46
N ASN A 276 -16.24 3.68 -15.08
CA ASN A 276 -14.94 3.28 -14.52
C ASN A 276 -13.96 4.46 -14.45
N VAL A 277 -13.88 5.27 -15.52
CA VAL A 277 -13.05 6.50 -15.52
C VAL A 277 -13.52 7.49 -14.45
N GLN A 278 -14.84 7.68 -14.33
CA GLN A 278 -15.40 8.59 -13.33
C GLN A 278 -15.17 8.09 -11.90
N SER A 279 -15.35 6.79 -11.66
CA SER A 279 -15.06 6.17 -10.36
C SER A 279 -13.59 6.35 -9.98
N CYS A 280 -12.67 6.17 -10.93
CA CYS A 280 -11.25 6.43 -10.70
C CYS A 280 -10.98 7.89 -10.30
N ARG A 281 -11.66 8.84 -10.95
CA ARG A 281 -11.53 10.27 -10.68
C ARG A 281 -12.01 10.63 -9.27
N VAL A 282 -13.17 10.11 -8.87
CA VAL A 282 -13.72 10.27 -7.51
C VAL A 282 -12.78 9.65 -6.47
N TYR A 283 -12.19 8.49 -6.77
CA TYR A 283 -11.30 7.78 -5.86
C TYR A 283 -10.01 8.57 -5.55
N LEU A 284 -9.47 9.29 -6.54
CA LEU A 284 -8.27 10.12 -6.39
C LEU A 284 -8.58 11.55 -5.91
N GLY A 285 -9.79 12.05 -6.15
CA GLY A 285 -10.35 13.28 -5.60
C GLY A 285 -9.69 14.57 -6.11
N ARG A 286 -8.43 14.84 -5.71
CA ARG A 286 -7.71 16.09 -5.99
C ARG A 286 -6.89 16.06 -7.29
N VAL A 287 -6.74 14.90 -7.90
CA VAL A 287 -5.89 14.71 -9.08
C VAL A 287 -6.65 15.09 -10.34
N LYS A 288 -6.13 16.06 -11.10
CA LYS A 288 -6.65 16.40 -12.44
C LYS A 288 -6.06 15.47 -13.48
N PHE A 289 -6.91 14.81 -14.25
CA PHE A 289 -6.44 13.90 -15.30
C PHE A 289 -6.03 14.71 -16.54
N PRO A 290 -4.82 14.49 -17.08
CA PRO A 290 -4.35 15.19 -18.28
C PRO A 290 -4.95 14.64 -19.57
N TYR A 291 -5.51 13.42 -19.52
CA TYR A 291 -6.14 12.73 -20.63
C TYR A 291 -7.47 12.15 -20.19
N ALA A 292 -8.36 11.93 -21.16
CA ALA A 292 -9.74 11.53 -20.88
C ALA A 292 -10.36 12.49 -19.86
N THR A 293 -10.24 13.80 -20.10
CA THR A 293 -10.77 14.85 -19.22
C THR A 293 -12.29 14.74 -19.06
N GLU A 294 -12.88 15.44 -18.09
CA GLU A 294 -14.34 15.46 -17.93
C GLU A 294 -15.04 15.93 -19.21
N GLU A 295 -14.46 16.92 -19.91
CA GLU A 295 -14.95 17.41 -21.19
C GLU A 295 -14.85 16.34 -22.30
N GLU A 296 -13.71 15.65 -22.41
CA GLU A 296 -13.51 14.57 -23.38
C GLU A 296 -14.46 13.38 -23.13
N MET A 297 -14.70 13.04 -21.86
CA MET A 297 -15.64 11.97 -21.49
C MET A 297 -17.09 12.38 -21.72
N ALA A 298 -17.47 13.62 -21.41
CA ALA A 298 -18.80 14.16 -21.71
C ALA A 298 -19.07 14.18 -23.23
N ALA A 299 -18.07 14.52 -24.04
CA ALA A 299 -18.18 14.46 -25.49
C ALA A 299 -18.43 13.03 -26.00
N MET A 300 -17.81 12.02 -25.38
CA MET A 300 -18.09 10.61 -25.67
C MET A 300 -19.54 10.24 -25.31
N GLU A 301 -20.02 10.62 -24.12
CA GLU A 301 -21.40 10.38 -23.71
C GLU A 301 -22.42 11.02 -24.64
N GLN A 302 -22.17 12.25 -25.08
CA GLN A 302 -23.00 12.93 -26.06
C GLN A 302 -22.96 12.21 -27.42
N ALA A 303 -21.79 11.73 -27.85
CA ALA A 303 -21.66 10.94 -29.08
C ALA A 303 -22.45 9.63 -28.99
N ILE A 304 -22.45 8.93 -27.84
CA ILE A 304 -23.28 7.75 -27.58
C ILE A 304 -24.77 8.07 -27.76
N GLN A 305 -25.26 9.16 -27.15
CA GLN A 305 -26.67 9.49 -27.22
C GLN A 305 -27.11 9.87 -28.64
N ASN A 306 -26.28 10.65 -29.35
CA ASN A 306 -26.59 11.10 -30.71
C ASN A 306 -26.53 9.94 -31.72
N SER A 307 -25.51 9.09 -31.65
CA SER A 307 -25.33 7.98 -32.59
C SER A 307 -26.36 6.87 -32.40
N PHE A 308 -26.82 6.66 -31.17
CA PHE A 308 -27.86 5.68 -30.87
C PHE A 308 -29.24 6.12 -31.38
N ASN A 309 -29.51 7.43 -31.38
CA ASN A 309 -30.74 7.99 -31.95
C ASN A 309 -30.76 7.95 -33.49
N ASP A 310 -29.60 7.98 -34.14
CA ASP A 310 -29.43 7.97 -35.61
C ASP A 310 -28.63 6.76 -36.10
N ILE A 311 -29.08 5.57 -35.74
CA ILE A 311 -28.37 4.31 -35.98
C ILE A 311 -28.43 3.82 -37.43
N GLN A 312 -29.35 4.38 -38.21
CA GLN A 312 -29.55 4.03 -39.62
C GLN A 312 -28.55 4.75 -40.53
N SER A 313 -28.01 5.89 -40.08
CA SER A 313 -27.04 6.68 -40.83
C SER A 313 -25.60 6.13 -40.67
N ASN A 314 -25.06 5.56 -41.73
CA ASN A 314 -23.66 5.11 -41.76
C ASN A 314 -22.66 6.26 -41.55
N ALA A 315 -23.01 7.49 -41.98
CA ALA A 315 -22.20 8.66 -41.74
C ALA A 315 -22.12 9.00 -40.24
N SER A 316 -23.25 8.90 -39.54
CA SER A 316 -23.35 9.11 -38.09
C SER A 316 -22.58 8.03 -37.31
N LEU A 317 -22.68 6.76 -37.73
CA LEU A 317 -21.93 5.66 -37.14
C LEU A 317 -20.41 5.84 -37.26
N LYS A 318 -19.92 6.24 -38.45
CA LYS A 318 -18.49 6.50 -38.68
C LYS A 318 -17.98 7.70 -37.90
N LYS A 319 -18.77 8.77 -37.80
CA LYS A 319 -18.43 9.94 -36.98
C LYS A 319 -18.32 9.57 -35.49
N ALA A 320 -19.25 8.78 -34.97
CA ALA A 320 -19.22 8.30 -33.59
C ALA A 320 -18.04 7.38 -33.32
N LEU A 321 -17.73 6.47 -34.26
CA LEU A 321 -16.58 5.58 -34.17
C LEU A 321 -15.25 6.33 -33.98
N ASN A 322 -15.05 7.44 -34.71
CA ASN A 322 -13.87 8.28 -34.54
C ASN A 322 -13.77 8.86 -33.13
N VAL A 323 -14.88 9.26 -32.53
CA VAL A 323 -14.91 9.75 -31.13
C VAL A 323 -14.51 8.62 -30.19
N TYR A 324 -15.09 7.42 -30.33
CA TYR A 324 -14.77 6.28 -29.47
C TYR A 324 -13.30 5.86 -29.57
N GLN A 325 -12.75 5.79 -30.79
CA GLN A 325 -11.34 5.48 -31.01
C GLN A 325 -10.41 6.53 -30.41
N ASN A 326 -10.76 7.82 -30.52
CA ASN A 326 -9.98 8.88 -29.89
C ASN A 326 -10.06 8.82 -28.37
N THR A 327 -11.24 8.56 -27.79
CA THR A 327 -11.38 8.39 -26.34
C THR A 327 -10.60 7.18 -25.84
N HIS A 328 -10.63 6.06 -26.57
CA HIS A 328 -9.84 4.87 -26.25
C HIS A 328 -8.34 5.21 -26.18
N LYS A 329 -7.79 5.89 -27.20
CA LYS A 329 -6.40 6.39 -27.21
C LYS A 329 -6.06 7.23 -25.97
N LYS A 330 -6.98 8.11 -25.57
CA LYS A 330 -6.81 8.99 -24.40
C LYS A 330 -6.82 8.22 -23.09
N ILE A 331 -7.67 7.20 -22.96
CA ILE A 331 -7.68 6.31 -21.79
C ILE A 331 -6.39 5.48 -21.73
N THR A 332 -5.90 4.97 -22.87
CA THR A 332 -4.60 4.28 -22.93
C THR A 332 -3.45 5.20 -22.51
N ALA A 333 -3.43 6.44 -23.01
CA ALA A 333 -2.46 7.45 -22.60
C ALA A 333 -2.55 7.80 -21.11
N LEU A 334 -3.77 7.80 -20.55
CA LEU A 334 -3.99 8.00 -19.12
C LEU A 334 -3.39 6.86 -18.29
N ILE A 335 -3.57 5.60 -18.70
CA ILE A 335 -2.96 4.44 -18.04
C ILE A 335 -1.43 4.56 -18.04
N GLN A 336 -0.83 4.92 -19.18
CA GLN A 336 0.62 5.12 -19.27
C GLN A 336 1.11 6.23 -18.35
N TRP A 337 0.34 7.31 -18.24
CA TRP A 337 0.64 8.38 -17.30
C TRP A 337 0.51 7.91 -15.84
N PHE A 338 -0.48 7.09 -15.49
CA PHE A 338 -0.57 6.45 -14.16
C PHE A 338 0.66 5.58 -13.88
N ASP A 339 1.08 4.75 -14.82
CA ASP A 339 2.27 3.91 -14.69
C ASP A 339 3.52 4.75 -14.44
N LYS A 340 3.68 5.86 -15.16
CA LYS A 340 4.77 6.82 -14.93
C LYS A 340 4.70 7.42 -13.53
N VAL A 341 3.53 7.90 -13.08
CA VAL A 341 3.39 8.50 -11.73
C VAL A 341 3.71 7.47 -10.63
N ILE A 342 3.19 6.24 -10.76
CA ILE A 342 3.41 5.17 -9.79
C ILE A 342 4.89 4.81 -9.73
N ASN A 343 5.50 4.50 -10.88
CA ASN A 343 6.87 3.99 -10.93
C ASN A 343 7.92 5.07 -10.68
N ASP A 344 7.75 6.27 -11.24
CA ASP A 344 8.78 7.31 -11.16
C ASP A 344 8.69 8.15 -9.90
N THR A 345 7.54 8.20 -9.23
CA THR A 345 7.34 9.05 -8.06
C THR A 345 6.93 8.25 -6.83
N ILE A 346 5.79 7.56 -6.88
CA ILE A 346 5.21 6.95 -5.69
C ILE A 346 6.11 5.83 -5.14
N LEU A 347 6.58 4.91 -5.98
CA LEU A 347 7.47 3.83 -5.54
C LEU A 347 8.81 4.36 -5.02
N LYS A 348 9.38 5.39 -5.65
CA LYS A 348 10.65 6.00 -5.22
C LYS A 348 10.50 6.75 -3.89
N ASP A 349 9.41 7.49 -3.70
CA ASP A 349 9.13 8.19 -2.45
C ASP A 349 8.77 7.21 -1.32
N LEU A 350 8.16 6.06 -1.65
CA LEU A 350 7.90 4.99 -0.69
C LEU A 350 9.21 4.36 -0.21
N ASP A 351 10.10 3.97 -1.12
CA ASP A 351 11.42 3.41 -0.78
C ASP A 351 12.26 4.38 0.09
N LYS A 352 12.20 5.68 -0.21
CA LYS A 352 12.81 6.72 0.64
C LYS A 352 12.18 6.78 2.02
N ALA A 353 10.85 6.72 2.12
CA ALA A 353 10.15 6.75 3.40
C ALA A 353 10.49 5.52 4.24
N ASN A 354 10.53 4.33 3.64
CA ASN A 354 10.91 3.09 4.32
C ASN A 354 12.35 3.12 4.80
N THR A 355 13.26 3.61 3.97
CA THR A 355 14.67 3.78 4.33
C THR A 355 14.82 4.78 5.48
N ALA A 356 14.04 5.86 5.49
CA ALA A 356 14.02 6.82 6.59
C ALA A 356 13.52 6.19 7.90
N VAL A 357 12.40 5.48 7.87
CA VAL A 357 11.85 4.74 9.02
C VAL A 357 12.87 3.74 9.55
N ALA A 358 13.44 2.88 8.69
CA ALA A 358 14.43 1.88 9.09
C ALA A 358 15.68 2.52 9.73
N LYS A 359 16.16 3.65 9.19
CA LYS A 359 17.31 4.38 9.75
C LYS A 359 16.98 4.97 11.12
N LYS A 360 15.79 5.54 11.30
CA LYS A 360 15.35 6.13 12.58
C LYS A 360 15.08 5.07 13.64
N GLN A 361 14.44 3.96 13.27
CA GLN A 361 14.27 2.80 14.16
C GLN A 361 15.61 2.26 14.65
N LYS A 362 16.58 2.08 13.75
CA LYS A 362 17.92 1.63 14.11
C LYS A 362 18.62 2.59 15.08
N ALA A 363 18.57 3.90 14.81
CA ALA A 363 19.17 4.91 15.68
C ALA A 363 18.51 4.95 17.07
N LEU A 364 17.18 4.84 17.13
CA LEU A 364 16.42 4.78 18.38
C LEU A 364 16.78 3.52 19.19
N ARG A 365 16.90 2.37 18.53
CA ARG A 365 17.33 1.10 19.15
C ARG A 365 18.74 1.20 19.73
N GLU A 366 19.69 1.76 18.98
CA GLU A 366 21.07 1.96 19.46
C GLU A 366 21.10 2.84 20.72
N GLU A 367 20.34 3.93 20.76
CA GLU A 367 20.22 4.80 21.95
C GLU A 367 19.58 4.05 23.14
N ARG A 368 18.48 3.32 22.91
CA ARG A 368 17.82 2.52 23.96
C ARG A 368 18.74 1.43 24.53
N LEU A 369 19.57 0.82 23.69
CA LEU A 369 20.59 -0.14 24.12
C LEU A 369 21.67 0.52 24.98
N VAL A 370 22.12 1.73 24.62
CA VAL A 370 23.08 2.51 25.44
C VAL A 370 22.51 2.78 26.83
N LEU A 371 21.26 3.21 26.91
CA LEU A 371 20.59 3.47 28.19
C LEU A 371 20.47 2.20 29.05
N MET A 372 20.14 1.05 28.43
CA MET A 372 20.11 -0.24 29.13
C MET A 372 21.48 -0.69 29.62
N LYS A 373 22.54 -0.54 28.80
CA LYS A 373 23.93 -0.81 29.21
C LYS A 373 24.33 0.01 30.43
N GLN A 374 23.99 1.31 30.43
CA GLN A 374 24.26 2.19 31.58
C GLN A 374 23.50 1.74 32.84
N LYS A 375 22.24 1.31 32.70
CA LYS A 375 21.42 0.84 33.83
C LYS A 375 21.96 -0.46 34.44
N VAL A 376 22.34 -1.43 33.61
CA VAL A 376 22.96 -2.69 34.06
C VAL A 376 24.26 -2.42 34.81
N LYS A 377 25.12 -1.56 34.26
CA LYS A 377 26.38 -1.18 34.91
C LYS A 377 26.17 -0.50 36.27
N GLN A 378 25.16 0.35 36.39
CA GLN A 378 24.83 1.03 37.65
C GLN A 378 24.28 0.09 38.72
N GLN A 379 23.48 -0.92 38.33
CA GLN A 379 22.74 -1.75 39.28
C GLN A 379 23.45 -3.06 39.63
N PHE A 380 24.16 -3.66 38.66
CA PHE A 380 24.82 -4.96 38.81
C PHE A 380 26.36 -4.88 38.72
N GLY A 381 26.92 -3.73 38.31
CA GLY A 381 28.36 -3.49 38.33
C GLY A 381 29.17 -4.13 37.19
N HIS A 382 28.52 -4.87 36.28
CA HIS A 382 29.13 -5.43 35.07
C HIS A 382 28.58 -4.77 33.81
N ASP A 383 29.30 -4.89 32.70
CA ASP A 383 28.83 -4.41 31.40
C ASP A 383 27.88 -5.44 30.75
N LEU A 384 26.85 -4.95 30.05
CA LEU A 384 25.93 -5.77 29.28
C LEU A 384 26.53 -6.04 27.89
N ASP A 385 26.84 -7.29 27.60
CA ASP A 385 27.27 -7.74 26.28
C ASP A 385 26.16 -8.56 25.60
N ILE A 386 25.93 -8.30 24.31
CA ILE A 386 24.92 -8.99 23.51
C ILE A 386 25.62 -9.65 22.33
N THR A 387 25.76 -10.97 22.42
CA THR A 387 26.25 -11.80 21.31
C THR A 387 25.10 -12.12 20.35
N TYR A 388 25.20 -11.66 19.11
CA TYR A 388 24.23 -12.01 18.08
C TYR A 388 24.60 -13.38 17.48
N ASP A 389 23.85 -14.41 17.84
CA ASP A 389 24.07 -15.77 17.34
C ASP A 389 23.73 -15.87 15.84
N SER A 390 24.34 -16.84 15.15
CA SER A 390 23.99 -17.18 13.77
C SER A 390 22.53 -17.62 13.68
N ASP A 391 21.85 -17.15 12.64
CA ASP A 391 20.44 -17.43 12.34
C ASP A 391 20.13 -18.94 12.48
N GLY A 392 19.38 -19.33 13.53
CA GLY A 392 18.88 -20.71 13.70
C GLY A 392 17.75 -21.03 12.71
N PRO A 393 17.30 -22.29 12.55
CA PRO A 393 16.21 -22.61 11.63
C PRO A 393 14.94 -21.82 11.98
N ASP A 394 14.36 -21.14 11.00
CA ASP A 394 13.13 -20.36 11.10
C ASP A 394 12.10 -21.05 10.20
N GLU A 395 11.01 -21.56 10.77
CA GLU A 395 9.95 -22.26 10.01
C GLU A 395 9.43 -21.41 8.83
N SER A 396 9.46 -20.08 8.98
CA SER A 396 9.08 -19.15 7.92
C SER A 396 10.09 -19.13 6.76
N GLU A 397 11.37 -19.39 7.03
CA GLU A 397 12.41 -19.49 6.01
C GLU A 397 12.33 -20.80 5.24
N ASP A 398 12.01 -21.90 5.93
CA ASP A 398 11.77 -23.19 5.28
C ASP A 398 10.54 -23.12 4.36
N GLU A 399 9.48 -22.44 4.79
CA GLU A 399 8.29 -22.16 3.96
C GLU A 399 8.65 -21.30 2.73
N LEU A 400 9.48 -20.25 2.90
CA LEU A 400 9.94 -19.42 1.79
C LEU A 400 10.80 -20.20 0.78
N LEU A 401 11.73 -21.02 1.27
CA LEU A 401 12.59 -21.87 0.44
C LEU A 401 11.77 -22.88 -0.38
N ALA A 402 10.74 -23.48 0.21
CA ALA A 402 9.85 -24.39 -0.48
C ALA A 402 9.07 -23.67 -1.61
N LEU A 403 8.53 -22.48 -1.33
CA LEU A 403 7.80 -21.69 -2.33
C LEU A 403 8.70 -21.20 -3.48
N GLU A 404 9.96 -20.84 -3.19
CA GLU A 404 10.95 -20.46 -4.21
C GLU A 404 11.42 -21.66 -5.04
N ALA A 405 11.53 -22.86 -4.45
CA ALA A 405 11.87 -24.07 -5.19
C ALA A 405 10.76 -24.49 -6.17
N ASP A 406 9.50 -24.33 -5.80
CA ASP A 406 8.37 -24.62 -6.68
C ASP A 406 8.25 -23.60 -7.82
N GLN A 407 8.65 -22.33 -7.61
CA GLN A 407 8.72 -21.32 -8.67
C GLN A 407 9.62 -21.76 -9.84
N VAL A 408 10.74 -22.42 -9.54
CA VAL A 408 11.70 -22.91 -10.55
C VAL A 408 11.14 -24.08 -11.37
N LYS A 409 10.24 -24.89 -10.80
CA LYS A 409 9.60 -26.01 -11.50
C LYS A 409 8.60 -25.51 -12.54
N ASP A 410 7.71 -24.60 -12.15
CA ASP A 410 6.68 -24.03 -13.05
C ASP A 410 7.26 -23.29 -14.25
N GLN A 411 8.42 -22.65 -14.09
CA GLN A 411 9.08 -21.89 -15.16
C GLN A 411 9.58 -22.79 -16.31
N LYS A 412 9.71 -24.11 -16.08
CA LYS A 412 10.08 -25.11 -17.10
C LYS A 412 8.87 -25.69 -17.84
N ASP A 413 7.67 -25.59 -17.27
CA ASP A 413 6.45 -26.24 -17.78
C ASP A 413 5.50 -25.27 -18.52
N LEU A 414 5.83 -23.98 -18.59
CA LEU A 414 5.06 -22.96 -19.30
C LEU A 414 5.55 -22.77 -20.75
N PRO A 415 4.77 -23.19 -21.77
CA PRO A 415 4.99 -22.72 -23.14
C PRO A 415 4.56 -21.25 -23.23
N GLY A 416 5.36 -20.41 -23.92
CA GLY A 416 5.05 -18.98 -24.13
C GLY A 416 6.08 -18.08 -23.46
N LYS A 417 7.24 -17.91 -24.11
CA LYS A 417 8.34 -17.06 -23.62
C LYS A 417 8.17 -15.57 -23.96
N ASP A 418 7.04 -15.14 -24.51
CA ASP A 418 6.89 -13.75 -24.95
C ASP A 418 5.52 -13.17 -24.59
N LEU A 419 5.46 -12.45 -23.47
CA LEU A 419 4.28 -11.65 -23.05
C LEU A 419 3.77 -10.72 -24.17
N THR A 420 4.65 -10.38 -25.11
CA THR A 420 4.38 -9.57 -26.30
C THR A 420 3.46 -10.28 -27.30
N GLU A 421 3.52 -11.62 -27.43
CA GLU A 421 2.60 -12.39 -28.30
C GLU A 421 1.19 -12.46 -27.71
N ILE A 422 1.07 -12.55 -26.37
CA ILE A 422 -0.20 -12.60 -25.65
C ILE A 422 -0.94 -11.25 -25.72
N LEU A 423 -0.20 -10.13 -25.66
CA LEU A 423 -0.74 -8.78 -25.88
C LEU A 423 -1.35 -8.59 -27.28
N ASN A 424 -0.88 -9.36 -28.27
CA ASN A 424 -1.36 -9.29 -29.65
C ASN A 424 -2.55 -10.22 -29.93
N LEU A 425 -2.78 -11.25 -29.11
CA LEU A 425 -3.86 -12.24 -29.30
C LEU A 425 -5.26 -11.72 -28.95
N SER A 426 -5.36 -10.69 -28.10
CA SER A 426 -6.64 -10.09 -27.73
C SER A 426 -7.08 -8.91 -28.61
N GLN A 427 -6.38 -8.67 -29.73
CA GLN A 427 -6.60 -7.48 -30.55
C GLN A 427 -7.39 -7.80 -31.83
N PRO A 428 -8.50 -7.08 -32.10
CA PRO A 428 -9.09 -7.06 -33.42
C PRO A 428 -8.14 -6.24 -34.31
N GLU A 429 -7.25 -6.94 -35.01
CA GLU A 429 -6.21 -6.41 -35.92
C GLU A 429 -4.93 -5.82 -35.32
N GLY A 430 -4.41 -6.41 -34.22
CA GLY A 430 -2.96 -6.45 -33.97
C GLY A 430 -2.16 -5.15 -33.82
N ARG A 431 -2.78 -3.99 -33.59
CA ARG A 431 -2.09 -2.83 -33.01
C ARG A 431 -3.00 -2.08 -32.04
N ASP A 432 -2.58 -2.03 -30.79
CA ASP A 432 -2.91 -0.91 -29.90
C ASP A 432 -2.71 0.40 -30.66
N PRO A 433 -3.45 1.47 -30.35
CA PRO A 433 -2.94 2.78 -30.69
C PRO A 433 -1.55 2.90 -30.06
N SER A 434 -0.52 3.08 -30.91
CA SER A 434 0.87 3.11 -30.50
C SER A 434 1.02 3.92 -29.20
N PRO A 435 1.64 3.34 -28.15
CA PRO A 435 1.91 4.05 -26.91
C PRO A 435 2.45 5.44 -27.20
N LEU A 436 1.95 6.46 -26.48
CA LEU A 436 2.55 7.78 -26.62
C LEU A 436 4.01 7.65 -26.21
N PRO A 437 4.96 8.21 -26.98
CA PRO A 437 6.36 8.27 -26.57
C PRO A 437 6.45 8.88 -25.16
N LEU A 438 7.31 8.33 -24.30
CA LEU A 438 7.47 8.77 -22.90
C LEU A 438 7.73 10.28 -22.76
N SER A 439 8.31 10.90 -23.80
CA SER A 439 8.56 12.34 -23.92
C SER A 439 7.32 13.19 -24.21
N GLN A 440 6.25 12.60 -24.72
CA GLN A 440 4.98 13.25 -25.04
C GLN A 440 3.93 13.07 -23.93
N LEU A 441 4.25 12.32 -22.87
CA LEU A 441 3.37 12.19 -21.71
C LEU A 441 3.34 13.49 -20.89
N ALA A 442 2.14 13.86 -20.46
CA ALA A 442 1.90 14.98 -19.56
C ALA A 442 2.80 14.94 -18.30
N PRO A 443 3.10 16.11 -17.72
CA PRO A 443 3.91 16.19 -16.51
C PRO A 443 3.24 15.44 -15.34
N ILE A 444 4.08 14.99 -14.42
CA ILE A 444 3.65 14.31 -13.19
C ILE A 444 2.94 15.33 -12.28
N PRO A 445 1.86 14.96 -11.56
CA PRO A 445 1.20 15.86 -10.61
C PRO A 445 2.15 16.35 -9.53
N SER A 446 1.84 17.49 -8.92
CA SER A 446 2.60 18.00 -7.77
C SER A 446 2.54 17.03 -6.58
N LYS A 447 3.56 17.06 -5.71
CA LYS A 447 3.55 16.25 -4.49
C LYS A 447 2.32 16.51 -3.61
N ASP A 448 1.84 17.76 -3.58
CA ASP A 448 0.61 18.10 -2.82
C ASP A 448 -0.65 17.45 -3.42
N ALA A 449 -0.70 17.27 -4.74
CA ALA A 449 -1.80 16.57 -5.40
C ALA A 449 -1.71 15.04 -5.20
N LEU A 450 -0.50 14.50 -5.08
CA LEU A 450 -0.26 13.06 -4.87
C LEU A 450 -0.48 12.61 -3.42
N PHE A 451 -0.03 13.43 -2.45
CA PHE A 451 0.06 13.03 -1.04
C PHE A 451 -0.79 13.90 -0.08
N GLY A 452 -1.51 14.92 -0.57
CA GLY A 452 -2.24 15.88 0.26
C GLY A 452 -1.38 17.08 0.65
N ASP A 453 -1.80 17.94 1.59
CA ASP A 453 -1.07 19.17 1.95
C ASP A 453 0.28 18.88 2.65
N VAL A 454 1.30 18.52 1.85
CA VAL A 454 2.65 18.17 2.32
C VAL A 454 3.31 19.39 2.94
N LYS A 455 3.15 20.58 2.34
CA LYS A 455 3.68 21.83 2.89
C LYS A 455 3.15 22.18 4.28
N LYS A 456 1.84 22.01 4.49
CA LYS A 456 1.23 22.30 5.80
C LYS A 456 1.79 21.37 6.87
N LYS A 457 1.99 20.10 6.52
CA LYS A 457 2.53 19.12 7.45
C LYS A 457 4.03 19.27 7.70
N ILE A 458 4.83 19.60 6.68
CA ILE A 458 6.24 19.98 6.88
C ILE A 458 6.34 21.17 7.85
N SER A 459 5.49 22.20 7.68
CA SER A 459 5.43 23.33 8.62
C SER A 459 5.03 22.90 10.03
N GLU A 460 4.02 22.04 10.16
CA GLU A 460 3.62 21.47 11.47
C GLU A 460 4.76 20.67 12.11
N TYR A 461 5.55 19.92 11.33
CA TYR A 461 6.73 19.18 11.81
C TYR A 461 7.89 20.09 12.22
N GLU A 462 8.12 21.17 11.48
CA GLU A 462 9.14 22.18 11.84
C GLU A 462 8.76 22.90 13.15
N ASP A 463 7.46 23.18 13.34
CA ASP A 463 6.94 23.79 14.56
C ASP A 463 6.99 22.82 15.77
N THR A 464 6.63 21.55 15.61
CA THR A 464 6.77 20.53 16.67
C THR A 464 8.24 20.30 17.03
N ARG A 465 9.14 20.27 16.04
CA ARG A 465 10.58 20.16 16.29
C ARG A 465 11.14 21.37 17.04
N SER A 466 10.73 22.58 16.65
CA SER A 466 11.12 23.84 17.31
C SER A 466 10.63 23.89 18.76
N THR A 467 9.39 23.48 19.02
CA THR A 467 8.82 23.45 20.37
C THR A 467 9.46 22.39 21.26
N LEU A 468 9.76 21.20 20.74
CA LEU A 468 10.52 20.16 21.45
C LEU A 468 11.93 20.62 21.80
N GLN A 469 12.65 21.25 20.86
CA GLN A 469 13.98 21.81 21.12
C GLN A 469 13.95 22.87 22.22
N LYS A 470 12.95 23.77 22.21
CA LYS A 470 12.75 24.78 23.27
C LYS A 470 12.46 24.13 24.61
N ARG A 471 11.62 23.09 24.67
CA ARG A 471 11.31 22.35 25.90
C ARG A 471 12.57 21.67 26.46
N ASN A 472 13.34 21.00 25.62
CA ASN A 472 14.59 20.33 26.01
C ASN A 472 15.64 21.34 26.50
N PHE A 473 15.71 22.52 25.89
CA PHE A 473 16.58 23.61 26.35
C PHE A 473 16.18 24.11 27.75
N LEU A 474 14.89 24.39 27.97
CA LEU A 474 14.37 24.83 29.26
C LEU A 474 14.57 23.78 30.36
N GLU A 475 14.43 22.49 30.05
CA GLU A 475 14.69 21.41 31.01
C GLU A 475 16.18 21.30 31.36
N ARG A 476 17.09 21.45 30.39
CA ARG A 476 18.54 21.52 30.66
C ARG A 476 18.88 22.71 31.55
N GLU A 477 18.34 23.88 31.25
CA GLU A 477 18.54 25.09 32.05
C GLU A 477 18.03 24.92 33.48
N ARG A 478 16.87 24.27 33.65
CA ARG A 478 16.29 23.95 34.96
C ARG A 478 17.16 22.96 35.75
N GLN A 479 17.69 21.93 35.09
CA GLN A 479 18.60 20.97 35.72
C GLN A 479 19.94 21.62 36.10
N GLU A 480 20.46 22.51 35.26
CA GLU A 480 21.69 23.26 35.52
C GLU A 480 21.53 24.23 36.69
N LEU A 481 20.41 24.96 36.76
CA LEU A 481 20.05 25.81 37.89
C LEU A 481 19.91 25.00 39.20
N ALA A 482 19.24 23.85 39.16
CA ALA A 482 19.11 22.97 40.32
C ALA A 482 20.47 22.41 40.78
N LEU A 483 21.38 22.13 39.84
CA LEU A 483 22.73 21.67 40.13
C LEU A 483 23.59 22.78 40.73
N GLN A 484 23.52 24.00 40.17
CA GLN A 484 24.16 25.19 40.74
C GLN A 484 23.64 25.52 42.14
N GLU A 485 22.33 25.38 42.38
CA GLU A 485 21.74 25.60 43.70
C GLU A 485 22.21 24.55 44.72
N LYS A 486 22.25 23.27 44.33
CA LYS A 486 22.83 22.19 45.14
C LYS A 486 24.33 22.42 45.43
N LEU A 487 25.09 22.93 44.47
CA LEU A 487 26.50 23.29 44.65
C LEU A 487 26.66 24.50 45.60
N LYS A 488 25.82 25.52 45.48
CA LYS A 488 25.78 26.68 46.40
C LYS A 488 25.45 26.26 47.84
N ILE A 489 24.48 25.37 48.01
CA ILE A 489 24.12 24.81 49.33
C ILE A 489 25.28 23.99 49.90
N ARG A 490 25.97 23.16 49.09
CA ARG A 490 27.18 22.44 49.51
C ARG A 490 28.31 23.39 49.92
N ALA A 491 28.56 24.45 49.15
CA ALA A 491 29.57 25.46 49.48
C ALA A 491 29.24 26.21 50.78
N GLN A 492 27.96 26.53 51.03
CA GLN A 492 27.52 27.14 52.29
C GLN A 492 27.64 26.19 53.49
N LYS A 493 27.27 24.92 53.32
CA LYS A 493 27.42 23.88 54.35
C LYS A 493 28.90 23.63 54.70
N HIS A 494 29.80 23.64 53.71
CA HIS A 494 31.25 23.54 53.93
C HIS A 494 31.84 24.77 54.64
N ARG A 495 31.34 25.98 54.36
CA ARG A 495 31.75 27.20 55.09
C ARG A 495 31.29 27.18 56.56
N ARG A 496 30.11 26.64 56.86
CA ARG A 496 29.60 26.49 58.24
C ARG A 496 30.37 25.44 59.04
N THR A 497 30.63 24.27 58.46
CA THR A 497 31.42 23.20 59.10
C THR A 497 32.89 23.59 59.32
N ARG A 498 33.49 24.39 58.42
CA ARG A 498 34.85 24.93 58.62
C ARG A 498 34.94 25.94 59.76
N LYS A 499 33.90 26.76 59.98
CA LYS A 499 33.80 27.67 61.13
C LYS A 499 33.55 26.93 62.44
N GLN A 500 32.76 25.86 62.44
CA GLN A 500 32.57 24.99 63.62
C GLN A 500 33.84 24.22 63.98
N ARG A 501 34.57 23.67 63.00
CA ARG A 501 35.86 23.00 63.23
C ARG A 501 36.96 23.93 63.78
N ARG A 502 36.99 25.21 63.38
CA ARG A 502 37.92 26.21 63.96
C ARG A 502 37.55 26.60 65.40
N LYS A 503 36.28 26.47 65.81
CA LYS A 503 35.85 26.75 67.18
C LYS A 503 36.05 25.54 68.11
N SER A 504 36.10 24.32 67.58
CA SER A 504 36.27 23.09 68.38
C SER A 504 37.73 22.67 68.59
N THR A 505 38.72 23.46 68.13
CA THR A 505 40.17 23.15 68.26
C THR A 505 40.89 24.02 69.29
N ILE A 506 40.17 24.78 70.13
CA ILE A 506 40.74 25.49 71.28
C ILE A 506 40.07 24.91 72.53
N VAL A 507 40.64 23.81 73.03
CA VAL A 507 40.41 23.35 74.41
C VAL A 507 41.76 23.46 75.10
N PRO A 508 41.92 24.28 76.16
CA PRO A 508 43.15 24.32 76.95
C PRO A 508 43.32 22.99 77.70
N LEU A 509 44.52 22.41 77.67
CA LEU A 509 44.85 21.24 78.49
C LEU A 509 44.71 21.59 80.00
N PRO A 510 44.18 20.67 80.82
CA PRO A 510 44.19 20.84 82.27
C PRO A 510 45.61 20.66 82.82
N ALA A 511 45.98 21.53 83.77
CA ALA A 511 47.26 21.50 84.47
C ALA A 511 47.41 20.19 85.28
N VAL A 512 48.56 19.55 85.11
CA VAL A 512 49.01 18.42 85.93
C VAL A 512 49.39 18.96 87.30
N ILE A 513 48.77 18.43 88.35
CA ILE A 513 49.15 18.65 89.75
C ILE A 513 50.27 17.64 90.04
N GLU A 514 51.47 18.13 90.27
CA GLU A 514 52.59 17.34 90.80
C GLU A 514 52.42 17.22 92.33
N ASP A 515 52.35 15.98 92.80
CA ASP A 515 52.26 15.60 94.21
C ASP A 515 53.68 15.24 94.67
N GLU A 516 54.41 16.20 95.22
CA GLU A 516 55.72 15.98 95.85
C GLU A 516 55.53 15.54 97.30
N SER A 517 55.64 14.23 97.52
CA SER A 517 55.84 13.65 98.85
C SER A 517 57.35 13.47 99.09
N GLU A 518 57.97 14.47 99.72
CA GLU A 518 59.38 14.41 100.12
C GLU A 518 59.51 14.00 101.60
N HIS A 519 60.17 12.86 101.77
CA HIS A 519 60.56 12.23 103.03
C HIS A 519 61.67 13.06 103.71
N LYS A 520 61.47 13.45 104.98
CA LYS A 520 62.55 13.94 105.85
C LYS A 520 63.55 12.83 106.18
N PRO A 521 64.85 13.16 106.35
CA PRO A 521 65.70 12.52 107.34
C PRO A 521 65.92 13.42 108.58
N ALA A 522 66.40 12.78 109.66
CA ALA A 522 66.81 13.27 110.99
C ALA A 522 67.60 14.60 110.98
N ASP A 523 67.63 15.45 112.03
CA ASP A 523 67.47 15.32 113.48
C ASP A 523 66.58 16.45 114.09
#